data_AF-A0A2W1JQ33-F1
#
_entry.id   AF-A0A2W1JQ33-F1
#
_cell.length_a   1.000
_cell.length_b   1.000
_cell.length_c   1.000
_cell.angle_alpha   90.00
_cell.angle_beta   90.00
_cell.angle_gamma   90.00
#
_symmetry.space_group_name_H-M   'P 1'
#
loop_
_entity.id
_entity.type
_entity.pdbx_description
1 polymer ?
#
loop_
_entity_poly.entity_id
_entity_poly.type
_entity_poly.pdbx_seq_one_letter_code
_entity_poly.pdbx_strand_id
1 'polypeptide(L)'
;MSSLRLNLRRLHKATAPLMCVPLLLTLLTGVGFQMAAVSGKGDQFLWLLDLHRGRFGRFDLELVYPFLNALGLLVLVITGTLMWLQQYQLRVKR
;
A
#
# COMPACT_ATOMS: atom_id res chain seq x y z
N MET A 1 14.92 -21.34 -13.82
CA MET A 1 14.90 -19.94 -13.33
C MET A 1 13.88 -19.04 -14.05
N SER A 2 13.48 -19.30 -15.30
CA SER A 2 12.49 -18.50 -16.05
C SER A 2 11.08 -18.54 -15.47
N SER A 3 10.63 -19.70 -14.96
CA SER A 3 9.32 -19.88 -14.35
C SER A 3 9.10 -19.01 -13.11
N LEU A 4 10.12 -18.88 -12.25
CA LEU A 4 10.06 -18.02 -11.05
C LEU A 4 9.85 -16.55 -11.41
N ARG A 5 10.51 -16.05 -12.47
CA ARG A 5 10.35 -14.67 -12.93
C ARG A 5 8.93 -14.40 -13.43
N LEU A 6 8.39 -15.33 -14.20
CA LEU A 6 7.00 -15.27 -14.68
C LEU A 6 6.00 -15.29 -13.52
N ASN A 7 6.25 -16.12 -12.50
CA ASN A 7 5.39 -16.22 -11.31
C ASN A 7 5.41 -14.92 -10.48
N LEU A 8 6.58 -14.31 -10.24
CA LEU A 8 6.69 -13.03 -9.54
C LEU A 8 5.90 -11.91 -10.25
N ARG A 9 6.05 -11.82 -11.58
CA ARG A 9 5.36 -10.80 -12.37
C ARG A 9 3.85 -11.00 -12.39
N ARG A 10 3.38 -12.25 -12.47
CA ARG A 10 1.95 -12.59 -12.37
C ARG A 10 1.40 -12.26 -10.99
N LEU A 11 2.11 -12.64 -9.93
CA LEU A 11 1.71 -12.35 -8.54
C LEU A 11 1.59 -10.84 -8.31
N HIS A 12 2.64 -10.07 -8.61
CA HIS A 12 2.64 -8.62 -8.44
C HIS A 12 1.53 -7.95 -9.26
N LYS A 13 1.38 -8.35 -10.53
CA LYS A 13 0.34 -7.77 -11.40
C LYS A 13 -1.08 -8.07 -10.89
N ALA A 14 -1.30 -9.24 -10.30
CA ALA A 14 -2.60 -9.61 -9.76
C ALA A 14 -2.91 -8.89 -8.44
N THR A 15 -1.92 -8.74 -7.55
CA THR A 15 -2.12 -8.14 -6.23
C THR A 15 -2.09 -6.61 -6.23
N ALA A 16 -1.33 -5.98 -7.13
CA ALA A 16 -1.15 -4.52 -7.14
C ALA A 16 -2.45 -3.72 -7.22
N PRO A 17 -3.39 -3.97 -8.14
CA PRO A 17 -4.62 -3.18 -8.22
C PRO A 17 -5.46 -3.27 -6.94
N LEU A 18 -5.50 -4.45 -6.33
CA LEU A 18 -6.27 -4.69 -5.11
C LEU A 18 -5.64 -4.01 -3.89
N MET A 19 -4.31 -4.07 -3.77
CA MET A 19 -3.59 -3.52 -2.61
C MET A 19 -3.35 -2.01 -2.73
N CYS A 20 -3.22 -1.46 -3.94
CA CYS A 20 -3.00 -0.03 -4.14
C CYS A 20 -4.18 0.84 -3.65
N VAL A 21 -5.41 0.35 -3.74
CA VAL A 21 -6.59 1.13 -3.31
C VAL A 21 -6.55 1.45 -1.80
N PRO A 22 -6.48 0.46 -0.89
CA PRO A 22 -6.42 0.76 0.54
C PRO A 22 -5.11 1.48 0.94
N LEU A 23 -3.99 1.19 0.25
CA LEU A 23 -2.72 1.88 0.49
C LEU A 23 -2.79 3.37 0.14
N LEU A 24 -3.36 3.71 -1.02
CA LEU A 24 -3.55 5.10 -1.42
C LEU A 24 -4.53 5.81 -0.50
N LEU A 25 -5.61 5.15 -0.09
CA LEU A 25 -6.56 5.72 0.85
C LEU A 25 -5.87 6.08 2.17
N THR A 26 -5.12 5.13 2.76
CA THR A 26 -4.37 5.33 4.00
C THR A 26 -3.28 6.40 3.89
N LEU A 27 -2.58 6.46 2.75
CA LEU A 27 -1.61 7.51 2.46
C LEU A 27 -2.29 8.89 2.46
N LEU A 28 -3.35 9.05 1.67
CA LEU A 28 -4.02 10.33 1.50
C LEU A 28 -4.70 10.80 2.78
N THR A 29 -5.34 9.91 3.53
CA THR A 29 -5.99 10.27 4.80
C THR A 29 -4.96 10.60 5.88
N GLY A 30 -3.84 9.88 5.94
CA GLY A 30 -2.74 10.17 6.87
C GLY A 30 -2.11 11.54 6.60
N VAL A 31 -1.77 11.81 5.33
CA VAL A 31 -1.24 13.12 4.91
C VAL A 31 -2.25 14.23 5.16
N GLY A 32 -3.51 14.03 4.77
CA GLY A 32 -4.57 15.02 4.97
C GLY A 32 -4.81 15.34 6.44
N PHE A 33 -4.84 14.32 7.31
CA PHE A 33 -4.97 14.52 8.75
C PHE A 33 -3.78 15.30 9.31
N GLN A 34 -2.55 14.93 8.93
CA GLN A 34 -1.34 15.64 9.39
C GLN A 34 -1.35 17.11 8.97
N MET A 35 -1.78 17.42 7.75
CA MET A 35 -1.91 18.81 7.28
C MET A 35 -2.94 19.59 8.11
N ALA A 36 -4.09 18.99 8.42
CA ALA A 36 -5.11 19.60 9.27
C ALA A 36 -4.61 19.81 10.70
N ALA A 37 -3.92 18.83 11.28
CA ALA A 37 -3.34 18.89 12.61
C ALA A 37 -2.32 20.03 12.74
N VAL A 38 -1.38 20.14 11.80
CA VAL A 38 -0.38 21.21 11.78
C VAL A 38 -1.01 22.60 11.59
N SER A 39 -2.16 22.66 10.92
CA SER A 39 -2.93 23.91 10.75
C SER A 39 -3.82 24.27 11.94
N GLY A 40 -3.74 23.54 13.06
CA GLY A 40 -4.58 23.75 14.25
C GLY A 40 -6.04 23.31 14.08
N LYS A 41 -6.36 22.52 13.03
CA LYS A 41 -7.72 22.05 12.72
C LYS A 41 -7.90 20.55 12.94
N GLY A 42 -6.96 19.85 13.56
CA GLY A 42 -6.96 18.38 13.68
C GLY A 42 -8.29 17.81 14.19
N ASP A 43 -8.88 18.43 15.21
CA ASP A 43 -10.14 17.99 15.82
C ASP A 43 -11.32 17.98 14.84
N GLN A 44 -11.33 18.87 13.84
CA GLN A 44 -12.37 18.92 12.80
C GLN A 44 -12.25 17.79 11.78
N PHE A 45 -11.09 17.13 11.74
CA PHE A 45 -10.73 16.14 10.72
C PHE A 45 -10.43 14.76 11.30
N LEU A 46 -10.90 14.44 12.51
CA LEU A 46 -10.77 13.10 13.11
C LEU A 46 -11.35 11.99 12.23
N TRP A 47 -12.35 12.30 11.41
CA TRP A 47 -12.90 11.35 10.43
C TRP A 47 -11.86 10.87 9.40
N LEU A 48 -10.82 11.66 9.10
CA LEU A 48 -9.70 11.20 8.27
C LEU A 48 -8.92 10.09 8.99
N LEU A 49 -8.76 10.20 10.31
CA LEU A 49 -8.10 9.19 11.13
C LEU A 49 -8.96 7.91 11.22
N ASP A 50 -10.28 8.04 11.32
CA ASP A 50 -11.20 6.90 11.25
C ASP A 50 -11.03 6.14 9.93
N LEU A 51 -11.09 6.85 8.79
CA LEU A 51 -10.85 6.25 7.47
C LEU A 51 -9.45 5.65 7.35
N HIS A 52 -8.42 6.32 7.88
CA HIS A 52 -7.03 5.85 7.87
C HIS A 52 -6.87 4.50 8.57
N ARG A 53 -7.60 4.29 9.66
CA ARG A 53 -7.57 3.05 10.44
C ARG A 53 -8.47 1.96 9.86
N GLY A 54 -9.39 2.30 8.98
CA GLY A 54 -10.34 1.35 8.38
C GLY A 54 -11.73 1.37 9.01
N ARG A 55 -12.08 2.43 9.75
CA ARG A 55 -13.45 2.70 10.18
C ARG A 55 -14.18 3.49 9.09
N PHE A 56 -15.00 2.79 8.32
CA PHE A 56 -15.82 3.36 7.24
C PHE A 56 -17.26 3.56 7.70
N GLY A 57 -17.46 4.49 8.64
CA GLY A 57 -18.77 4.78 9.22
C GLY A 57 -19.35 3.56 9.95
N ARG A 58 -20.29 2.84 9.32
CA ARG A 58 -20.93 1.64 9.89
C ARG A 58 -20.09 0.37 9.72
N PHE A 59 -19.10 0.38 8.82
CA PHE A 59 -18.22 -0.76 8.60
C PHE A 59 -16.92 -0.55 9.36
N ASP A 60 -16.68 -1.38 10.38
CA ASP A 60 -15.47 -1.33 11.17
C ASP A 60 -14.51 -2.45 10.72
N LEU A 61 -13.46 -2.07 9.99
CA LEU A 61 -12.35 -2.95 9.63
C LEU A 61 -11.08 -2.60 10.38
N GLU A 62 -11.14 -1.81 11.47
CA GLU A 62 -9.95 -1.32 12.19
C GLU A 62 -8.99 -2.44 12.60
N LEU A 63 -9.53 -3.62 12.93
CA LEU A 63 -8.71 -4.77 13.33
C LEU A 63 -7.94 -5.40 12.16
N VAL A 64 -8.47 -5.39 10.94
CA VAL A 64 -7.93 -6.14 9.80
C VAL A 64 -7.24 -5.23 8.79
N TYR A 65 -7.77 -4.02 8.61
CA TYR A 65 -7.36 -3.07 7.59
C TYR A 65 -5.87 -2.67 7.67
N PRO A 66 -5.30 -2.37 8.86
CA PRO A 66 -3.86 -2.09 8.98
C PRO A 66 -2.98 -3.27 8.56
N PHE A 67 -3.38 -4.51 8.90
CA PHE A 67 -2.64 -5.71 8.51
C PHE A 67 -2.73 -5.98 7.01
N LEU A 68 -3.90 -5.76 6.40
CA LEU A 68 -4.06 -5.84 4.95
C LEU A 68 -3.12 -4.86 4.23
N ASN A 69 -3.05 -3.61 4.71
CA ASN A 69 -2.12 -2.62 4.19
C ASN A 69 -0.66 -3.03 4.38
N ALA A 70 -0.27 -3.45 5.59
CA ALA A 70 1.10 -3.86 5.87
C ALA A 70 1.55 -5.03 4.99
N LEU A 71 0.72 -6.09 4.90
CA LEU A 71 1.02 -7.26 4.10
C LEU A 71 0.99 -6.94 2.60
N GLY A 72 -0.01 -6.19 2.14
CA GLY A 72 -0.12 -5.75 0.77
C GLY A 72 1.10 -4.95 0.32
N LEU A 73 1.52 -3.96 1.13
CA LEU A 73 2.72 -3.18 0.88
C LEU A 73 3.97 -4.06 0.84
N LEU A 74 4.13 -4.97 1.79
CA LEU A 74 5.28 -5.88 1.85
C LEU A 74 5.36 -6.75 0.59
N VAL A 75 4.26 -7.33 0.15
CA VAL A 75 4.17 -8.11 -1.09
C VAL A 75 4.61 -7.26 -2.28
N LEU A 76 4.08 -6.03 -2.41
CA LEU A 76 4.40 -5.15 -3.54
C LEU A 76 5.86 -4.71 -3.55
N VAL A 77 6.40 -4.33 -2.39
CA VAL A 77 7.80 -3.91 -2.24
C VAL A 77 8.75 -5.07 -2.56
N ILE A 78 8.53 -6.24 -1.97
CA ILE A 78 9.39 -7.41 -2.21
C ILE A 78 9.34 -7.81 -3.68
N THR A 79 8.15 -8.03 -4.23
CA THR A 79 8.02 -8.50 -5.62
C THR A 79 8.50 -7.46 -6.63
N GLY A 80 8.23 -6.17 -6.40
CA GLY A 80 8.73 -5.06 -7.22
C GLY A 80 10.26 -4.96 -7.19
N THR A 81 10.86 -5.03 -6.01
CA THR A 81 12.32 -4.97 -5.83
C THR A 81 13.02 -6.15 -6.50
N LEU A 82 12.51 -7.38 -6.31
CA LEU A 82 13.05 -8.57 -6.95
C LEU A 82 12.98 -8.48 -8.48
N MET A 83 11.86 -7.99 -9.03
CA MET A 83 11.74 -7.77 -10.48
C MET A 83 12.72 -6.70 -10.99
N TRP A 84 12.88 -5.60 -10.25
CA TRP A 84 13.81 -4.53 -10.59
C TRP A 84 15.27 -5.01 -10.61
N LEU A 85 15.71 -5.74 -9.58
CA LEU A 85 17.04 -6.33 -9.51
C LEU A 85 17.29 -7.33 -10.65
N GLN A 86 16.31 -8.15 -10.99
CA GLN A 86 16.40 -9.08 -12.13
C GLN A 86 16.57 -8.34 -13.46
N GLN A 87 15.84 -7.23 -13.66
CA GLN A 87 15.96 -6.41 -14.86
C GLN A 87 17.31 -5.71 -14.93
N TYR A 88 17.82 -5.21 -13.80
CA TYR A 88 19.13 -4.58 -13.70
C TYR A 88 20.26 -5.56 -14.09
N GLN A 89 20.26 -6.77 -13.53
CA GLN A 89 21.24 -7.81 -13.86
C GLN A 89 21.22 -8.23 -15.34
N LEU A 90 20.04 -8.23 -15.97
CA LEU A 90 19.93 -8.51 -17.41
C LEU A 90 20.49 -7.39 -18.29
N ARG A 91 20.41 -6.13 -17.84
CA ARG A 91 20.99 -4.99 -18.56
C ARG A 91 22.50 -4.96 -18.48
N VAL A 92 23.08 -5.30 -17.33
CA VAL A 92 24.55 -5.31 -17.12
C VAL A 92 25.24 -6.45 -17.88
N LYS A 93 24.54 -7.57 -18.15
CA LYS A 93 25.10 -8.71 -18.89
C LYS A 93 24.99 -8.61 -20.42
N ARG A 94 24.39 -7.55 -20.95
CA ARG A 94 24.34 -7.24 -22.38
C ARG A 94 25.40 -6.20 -22.71
#